data_AF-A0A537YAD0-F1
#
_entry.id   AF-A0A537YAD0-F1
#
_cell.length_a   1.000
_cell.length_b   1.000
_cell.length_c   1.000
_cell.angle_alpha   90.00
_cell.angle_beta   90.00
_cell.angle_gamma   90.00
#
_symmetry.space_group_name_H-M   'P 1'
#
loop_
_entity.id
_entity.type
_entity.pdbx_description
1 polymer ?
#
loop_
_entity_poly.entity_id
_entity_poly.type
_entity_poly.pdbx_seq_one_letter_code
_entity_poly.pdbx_strand_id
1 'polypeptide(L)'
;VNKAAAALAQSGLHGVVGASWTTDAPFRETAEAIEAARSKDILAVEMEAAALYTFARCAGVQVLCLAHVTNTMGQAGDDFEKGEADGTRDALAALGAIISGLQDPS
;
A
#
# COMPACT_ATOMS: atom_id res chain seq x y z
N VAL A 1 -6.37 7.51 -8.44
CA VAL A 1 -6.34 6.03 -8.33
C VAL A 1 -6.44 5.34 -9.68
N ASN A 2 -7.51 5.51 -10.48
CA ASN A 2 -7.69 4.76 -11.74
C ASN A 2 -6.52 4.92 -12.74
N LYS A 3 -6.00 6.15 -12.94
CA LYS A 3 -4.81 6.37 -13.78
C LYS A 3 -3.57 5.62 -13.28
N ALA A 4 -3.34 5.61 -11.96
CA ALA A 4 -2.22 4.88 -11.37
C ALA A 4 -2.36 3.35 -11.54
N ALA A 5 -3.56 2.80 -11.32
CA ALA A 5 -3.82 1.37 -11.52
C ALA A 5 -3.66 0.96 -12.98
N ALA A 6 -4.15 1.78 -13.92
CA ALA A 6 -3.96 1.55 -15.35
C ALA A 6 -2.48 1.59 -15.76
N ALA A 7 -1.71 2.55 -15.23
CA ALA A 7 -0.28 2.69 -15.52
C ALA A 7 0.53 1.46 -15.05
N LEU A 8 0.20 0.91 -13.87
CA LEU A 8 0.80 -0.34 -13.40
C LEU A 8 0.47 -1.51 -14.33
N ALA A 9 -0.81 -1.68 -14.67
CA ALA A 9 -1.26 -2.76 -15.54
C ALA A 9 -0.61 -2.71 -16.94
N GLN A 10 -0.51 -1.52 -17.53
CA GLN A 10 0.16 -1.32 -18.83
C GLN A 10 1.66 -1.61 -18.77
N SER A 11 2.29 -1.45 -17.61
CA SER A 11 3.71 -1.75 -17.39
C SER A 11 3.94 -3.21 -16.98
N GLY A 12 2.91 -4.06 -17.00
CA GLY A 12 2.99 -5.46 -16.57
C GLY A 12 3.17 -5.65 -15.07
N LEU A 13 2.95 -4.61 -14.27
CA LEU A 13 3.07 -4.66 -12.81
C LEU A 13 1.71 -4.94 -12.17
N HIS A 14 1.69 -5.88 -11.23
CA HIS A 14 0.48 -6.18 -10.45
C HIS A 14 0.29 -5.14 -9.35
N GLY A 15 -0.95 -4.65 -9.20
CA GLY A 15 -1.34 -3.78 -8.11
C GLY A 15 -2.78 -4.05 -7.70
N VAL A 16 -3.05 -3.97 -6.40
CA VAL A 16 -4.39 -4.10 -5.83
C VAL A 16 -4.80 -2.76 -5.23
N VAL A 17 -6.04 -2.35 -5.48
CA VAL A 17 -6.62 -1.14 -4.92
C VAL A 17 -7.64 -1.53 -3.86
N GLY A 18 -7.48 -1.01 -2.64
CA GLY A 18 -8.45 -1.19 -1.57
C GLY A 18 -8.05 -0.44 -0.30
N ALA A 19 -8.79 -0.70 0.77
CA ALA A 19 -8.58 -0.03 2.05
C ALA A 19 -7.44 -0.67 2.86
N SER A 20 -6.73 0.14 3.63
CA SER A 20 -5.77 -0.28 4.64
C SER A 20 -6.26 0.04 6.04
N TRP A 21 -5.75 -0.67 7.03
CA TRP A 21 -5.91 -0.35 8.44
C TRP A 21 -4.64 0.33 8.95
N THR A 22 -4.77 1.58 9.36
CA THR A 22 -3.67 2.34 9.98
C THR A 22 -3.60 2.04 11.50
N THR A 23 -2.45 1.58 11.99
CA THR A 23 -2.16 1.33 13.41
C THR A 23 -1.04 2.24 13.93
N ASP A 24 -0.95 2.42 15.25
CA ASP A 24 0.06 3.30 15.87
C ASP A 24 1.37 2.57 16.22
N ALA A 25 1.37 1.23 16.20
CA ALA A 25 2.54 0.40 16.45
C ALA A 25 2.36 -1.00 15.86
N PRO A 26 3.44 -1.63 15.33
CA PRO A 26 3.38 -3.01 14.87
C PRO A 26 3.19 -3.98 16.04
N PHE A 27 2.56 -5.13 15.77
CA PHE A 27 2.38 -6.25 16.70
C PHE A 27 1.50 -5.96 17.92
N ARG A 28 0.61 -4.96 17.82
CA ARG A 28 -0.45 -4.70 18.82
C ARG A 28 -1.83 -5.17 18.37
N GLU A 29 -1.91 -5.79 17.19
CA GLU A 29 -3.15 -6.27 16.62
C GLU A 29 -3.64 -7.52 17.37
N THR A 30 -4.82 -7.41 17.98
CA THR A 30 -5.47 -8.59 18.60
C THR A 30 -6.14 -9.45 17.53
N ALA A 31 -6.39 -10.73 17.84
CA ALA A 31 -7.10 -11.62 16.93
C ALA A 31 -8.48 -11.05 16.54
N GLU A 32 -9.19 -10.43 17.48
CA GLU A 32 -10.48 -9.78 17.24
C GLU A 32 -10.35 -8.57 16.31
N ALA A 33 -9.27 -7.78 16.45
CA ALA A 33 -9.01 -6.64 15.58
C ALA A 33 -8.69 -7.09 14.14
N ILE A 34 -7.92 -8.17 13.99
CA ILE A 34 -7.62 -8.79 12.69
C ILE A 34 -8.91 -9.30 12.03
N GLU A 35 -9.75 -10.03 12.76
CA GLU A 35 -11.00 -10.55 12.22
C GLU A 35 -11.97 -9.41 11.83
N ALA A 36 -12.05 -8.38 12.67
CA ALA A 36 -12.82 -7.18 12.35
C ALA A 36 -12.30 -6.48 11.08
N ALA A 37 -10.98 -6.40 10.88
CA ALA A 37 -10.38 -5.86 9.66
C ALA A 37 -10.70 -6.73 8.43
N ARG A 38 -10.60 -8.06 8.55
CA ARG A 38 -10.96 -9.01 7.49
C ARG A 38 -12.42 -8.88 7.07
N SER A 39 -13.34 -8.75 8.04
CA SER A 39 -14.78 -8.57 7.76
C SER A 39 -15.12 -7.27 7.00
N LYS A 40 -14.17 -6.33 6.93
CA LYS A 40 -14.29 -5.04 6.25
C LYS A 40 -13.49 -4.99 4.94
N ASP A 41 -13.02 -6.13 4.43
CA ASP A 41 -12.21 -6.23 3.22
C ASP A 41 -10.93 -5.36 3.26
N ILE A 42 -10.33 -5.19 4.45
CA ILE A 42 -9.04 -4.51 4.60
C ILE A 42 -7.94 -5.37 4.01
N LEU A 43 -7.15 -4.78 3.11
CA LEU A 43 -6.12 -5.50 2.35
C LEU A 43 -4.76 -5.53 3.01
N ALA A 44 -4.45 -4.52 3.84
CA ALA A 44 -3.14 -4.34 4.44
C ALA A 44 -3.23 -3.58 5.76
N VAL A 45 -2.20 -3.76 6.60
CA VAL A 45 -1.96 -2.95 7.80
C VAL A 45 -0.72 -2.11 7.56
N GLU A 46 -0.78 -0.84 7.94
CA GLU A 46 0.28 0.16 7.81
C GLU A 46 0.13 1.21 8.92
N MET A 47 0.98 2.25 8.99
CA MET A 47 1.02 3.16 10.14
C MET A 47 0.81 4.65 9.80
N GLU A 48 0.57 5.00 8.53
CA GLU A 48 0.65 6.39 8.06
C GLU A 48 -0.54 6.87 7.20
N ALA A 49 -1.26 6.00 6.49
CA ALA A 49 -2.19 6.37 5.44
C ALA A 49 -3.36 7.22 5.95
N ALA A 50 -3.97 6.87 7.10
CA ALA A 50 -5.04 7.67 7.69
C ALA A 50 -4.59 9.09 8.06
N ALA A 51 -3.36 9.23 8.58
CA ALA A 51 -2.77 10.53 8.91
C ALA A 51 -2.49 11.35 7.64
N LEU A 52 -1.90 10.73 6.61
CA LEU A 52 -1.60 11.36 5.33
C LEU A 52 -2.87 11.82 4.59
N TYR A 53 -3.93 11.01 4.57
CA TYR A 53 -5.21 11.41 3.98
C TYR A 53 -5.90 12.52 4.77
N THR A 54 -5.79 12.52 6.10
CA THR A 54 -6.29 13.64 6.91
C THR A 54 -5.53 14.93 6.59
N PHE A 55 -4.19 14.86 6.54
CA PHE A 55 -3.35 15.98 6.13
C PHE A 55 -3.72 16.49 4.73
N ALA A 56 -3.86 15.60 3.75
CA ALA A 56 -4.22 15.94 2.37
C ALA A 56 -5.53 16.73 2.28
N ARG A 57 -6.54 16.29 3.05
CA ARG A 57 -7.83 16.98 3.15
C ARG A 57 -7.70 18.36 3.77
N CYS A 58 -6.93 18.51 4.84
CA CYS A 58 -6.71 19.80 5.51
C CYS A 58 -5.89 20.78 4.67
N ALA A 59 -4.88 20.28 3.96
CA ALA A 59 -3.97 21.07 3.14
C ALA A 59 -4.49 21.31 1.70
N GLY A 60 -5.58 20.66 1.29
CA GLY A 60 -6.12 20.77 -0.06
C GLY A 60 -5.20 20.19 -1.15
N VAL A 61 -4.41 19.17 -0.82
CA VAL A 61 -3.46 18.52 -1.75
C VAL A 61 -3.92 17.11 -2.10
N GLN A 62 -3.46 16.61 -3.23
CA GLN A 62 -3.73 15.23 -3.66
C GLN A 62 -2.64 14.30 -3.14
N VAL A 63 -3.04 13.19 -2.52
CA VAL A 63 -2.13 12.15 -2.00
C VAL A 63 -2.57 10.79 -2.50
N LEU A 64 -1.59 9.96 -2.86
CA LEU A 64 -1.75 8.54 -3.15
C LEU A 64 -0.76 7.76 -2.29
N CYS A 65 -1.24 6.88 -1.42
CA CYS A 65 -0.39 5.97 -0.66
C CYS A 65 -0.14 4.69 -1.47
N LEU A 66 1.12 4.28 -1.56
CA LEU A 66 1.55 3.03 -2.18
C LEU A 66 2.20 2.19 -1.08
N ALA A 67 1.68 0.98 -0.87
CA ALA A 67 2.24 0.04 0.10
C ALA A 67 2.76 -1.18 -0.65
N HIS A 68 4.06 -1.45 -0.51
CA HIS A 68 4.62 -2.74 -0.90
C HIS A 68 4.44 -3.70 0.26
N VAL A 69 3.50 -4.64 0.13
CA VAL A 69 3.19 -5.61 1.20
C VAL A 69 4.23 -6.72 1.14
N THR A 70 5.25 -6.63 2.00
CA THR A 70 6.36 -7.58 2.03
C THR A 70 6.18 -8.70 3.05
N ASN A 71 5.14 -8.65 3.88
CA ASN A 71 5.03 -9.56 5.01
C ASN A 71 3.58 -9.87 5.44
N THR A 72 3.39 -11.00 6.13
CA THR A 72 2.09 -11.47 6.66
C THR A 72 1.90 -11.24 8.16
N MET A 73 2.30 -10.05 8.66
CA MET A 73 2.01 -9.60 10.03
C MET A 73 2.63 -10.44 11.16
N GLY A 74 3.75 -11.11 10.91
CA GLY A 74 4.43 -12.00 11.86
C GLY A 74 3.71 -13.34 12.07
N GLN A 75 2.76 -13.72 11.21
CA GLN A 75 1.95 -14.94 11.39
C GLN A 75 2.64 -16.21 10.87
N ALA A 76 3.63 -16.09 9.98
CA ALA A 76 4.50 -17.19 9.58
C ALA A 76 5.90 -16.95 10.16
N GLY A 77 6.51 -17.96 10.77
CA GLY A 77 7.75 -17.83 11.56
C GLY A 77 9.00 -17.30 10.84
N ASP A 78 8.96 -17.13 9.51
CA ASP A 78 10.05 -16.63 8.65
C ASP A 78 9.73 -15.27 7.98
N ASP A 79 8.87 -14.47 8.61
CA ASP A 79 8.22 -13.23 8.10
C ASP A 79 9.17 -12.00 7.90
N PHE A 80 10.47 -12.20 7.69
CA PHE A 80 11.42 -11.10 7.44
C PHE A 80 12.36 -11.32 6.26
N GLU A 81 12.19 -12.41 5.48
CA GLU A 81 12.88 -12.55 4.20
C GLU A 81 12.23 -11.66 3.14
N LYS A 82 12.89 -10.55 2.80
CA LYS A 82 12.36 -9.53 1.89
C LYS A 82 12.76 -9.73 0.42
N GLY A 83 12.98 -10.99 0.00
CA GLY A 83 13.33 -11.33 -1.38
C GLY A 83 14.59 -10.64 -1.93
N GLU A 84 14.83 -10.83 -3.23
CA GLU A 84 16.02 -10.29 -3.90
C GLU A 84 15.92 -8.75 -4.02
N ALA A 85 16.91 -8.01 -3.48
CA ALA A 85 16.96 -6.54 -3.40
C ALA A 85 15.86 -5.85 -2.56
N ASP A 86 15.31 -6.53 -1.53
CA ASP A 86 14.36 -5.93 -0.57
C ASP A 86 13.11 -5.32 -1.24
N GLY A 87 12.66 -5.89 -2.37
CA GLY A 87 11.51 -5.38 -3.12
C GLY A 87 11.67 -3.96 -3.71
N THR A 88 12.84 -3.34 -3.56
CA THR A 88 13.06 -1.92 -3.87
C THR A 88 13.00 -1.67 -5.37
N ARG A 89 13.44 -2.63 -6.19
CA ARG A 89 13.37 -2.54 -7.66
C ARG A 89 11.92 -2.47 -8.15
N ASP A 90 11.05 -3.29 -7.59
CA ASP A 90 9.63 -3.34 -7.97
C ASP A 90 8.89 -2.09 -7.51
N ALA A 91 9.18 -1.61 -6.29
CA ALA A 91 8.63 -0.36 -5.78
C ALA A 91 9.04 0.85 -6.66
N LEU A 92 10.30 0.93 -7.07
CA LEU A 92 10.79 1.99 -7.95
C LEU A 92 10.21 1.89 -9.37
N ALA A 93 10.08 0.68 -9.92
CA ALA A 93 9.44 0.45 -11.21
C ALA A 93 7.96 0.87 -11.19
N ALA A 94 7.23 0.49 -10.14
CA ALA A 94 5.85 0.90 -9.91
C ALA A 94 5.70 2.42 -9.81
N LEU A 95 6.57 3.07 -9.03
CA LEU A 95 6.58 4.53 -8.90
C LEU A 95 6.84 5.21 -10.25
N GLY A 96 7.83 4.74 -11.02
CA GLY A 96 8.15 5.27 -12.35
C GLY A 96 6.99 5.13 -13.33
N ALA A 97 6.33 3.97 -13.36
CA ALA A 97 5.15 3.73 -14.17
C ALA A 97 4.00 4.69 -13.81
N ILE A 98 3.71 4.85 -12.52
CA ILE A 98 2.64 5.74 -12.03
C ILE A 98 2.94 7.19 -12.38
N ILE A 99 4.17 7.68 -12.14
CA ILE A 99 4.54 9.06 -12.49
C ILE A 99 4.36 9.30 -13.99
N SER A 100 4.84 8.37 -14.82
CA SER A 100 4.73 8.47 -16.27
C SER A 100 3.25 8.52 -16.73
N GLY A 101 2.41 7.62 -16.20
CA GLY A 101 0.98 7.59 -16.52
C GLY A 101 0.17 8.77 -15.97
N LEU A 102 0.67 9.46 -14.92
CA LEU A 102 0.06 10.70 -14.41
C LEU A 102 0.46 11.93 -15.22
N GLN A 103 1.64 11.91 -15.85
CA GLN A 103 2.14 12.98 -16.71
C GLN A 103 1.60 12.87 -18.15
N ASP A 104 1.12 11.69 -18.55
CA ASP A 104 0.49 11.48 -19.83
C ASP A 104 -0.86 12.24 -19.91
N PRO A 105 -1.00 13.21 -20.83
CA PRO A 105 -2.19 14.03 -20.96
C PRO A 105 -3.37 13.34 -21.66
N SER A 106 -3.26 12.05 -22.01
CA SER A 106 -4.36 11.26 -22.57
C SER A 106 -5.65 11.26 -21.74
#